data_AF-A0A2V9Y8Q6-F1
#
_entry.id   AF-A0A2V9Y8Q6-F1
#
_cell.length_a   1.000
_cell.length_b   1.000
_cell.length_c   1.000
_cell.angle_alpha   90.00
_cell.angle_beta   90.00
_cell.angle_gamma   90.00
#
_symmetry.space_group_name_H-M   'P 1'
#
loop_
_entity.id
_entity.type
_entity.pdbx_description
1 polymer ?
#
loop_
_entity_poly.entity_id
_entity_poly.type
_entity_poly.pdbx_seq_one_letter_code
_entity_poly.pdbx_strand_id
1 'polypeptide(L)'
;DSIWNHPNLIFGAIGIFVYVGGEVSIGSFLVNYFSQPEIGGLTEKVAASFVAFYWGGAMVGRFIGSALLQKVKTGGLLAICAVCAAGLVAVSMLTTGHLAMYSIILVGFFNSIMFPSIFTLGIAELGPLTGDGSGIMIMAIVGGAIIPVAQGWIADHIGIHHAFFLPVICYLYILYFALSGSKPNSERYAKV
;
A
#
# COMPACT_ATOMS: atom_id res chain seq x y z
N ASP A 1 -29.51 -1.42 -10.99
CA ASP A 1 -28.15 -1.82 -11.37
C ASP A 1 -27.50 -2.64 -10.28
N SER A 2 -26.76 -3.68 -10.66
CA SER A 2 -26.08 -4.56 -9.70
C SER A 2 -24.64 -4.12 -9.50
N ILE A 3 -24.15 -4.15 -8.26
CA ILE A 3 -22.78 -3.80 -7.87
C ILE A 3 -21.73 -4.60 -8.67
N TRP A 4 -22.09 -5.81 -9.08
CA TRP A 4 -21.25 -6.71 -9.89
C TRP A 4 -20.98 -6.21 -11.32
N ASN A 5 -21.76 -5.23 -11.81
CA ASN A 5 -21.53 -4.61 -13.11
C ASN A 5 -20.41 -3.56 -13.08
N HIS A 6 -19.87 -3.22 -11.90
CA HIS A 6 -18.81 -2.23 -11.69
C HIS A 6 -17.49 -2.92 -11.29
N PRO A 7 -16.72 -3.49 -12.24
CA PRO A 7 -15.48 -4.19 -11.94
C PRO A 7 -14.39 -3.28 -11.32
N ASN A 8 -14.46 -1.97 -11.54
CA ASN A 8 -13.58 -0.99 -10.88
C ASN A 8 -13.76 -1.02 -9.34
N LEU A 9 -14.97 -1.24 -8.85
CA LEU A 9 -15.24 -1.38 -7.42
C LEU A 9 -14.62 -2.66 -6.87
N ILE A 10 -14.78 -3.80 -7.55
CA ILE A 10 -14.24 -5.09 -7.10
C ILE A 10 -12.71 -5.03 -7.07
N PHE A 11 -12.09 -4.52 -8.13
CA PHE A 11 -10.65 -4.35 -8.18
C PHE A 11 -10.14 -3.34 -7.15
N GLY A 12 -10.93 -2.29 -6.87
CA GLY A 12 -10.65 -1.32 -5.82
C GLY A 12 -10.74 -1.93 -4.42
N ALA A 13 -11.73 -2.77 -4.15
CA ALA A 13 -11.88 -3.48 -2.89
C ALA A 13 -10.69 -4.41 -2.64
N ILE A 14 -10.30 -5.21 -3.65
CA ILE A 14 -9.07 -6.02 -3.58
C ILE A 14 -7.83 -5.11 -3.41
N GLY A 15 -7.82 -3.94 -4.06
CA GLY A 15 -6.77 -2.93 -3.93
C GLY A 15 -6.61 -2.43 -2.49
N ILE A 16 -7.71 -2.10 -1.82
CA ILE A 16 -7.71 -1.73 -0.40
C ILE A 16 -7.26 -2.90 0.47
N PHE A 17 -7.75 -4.12 0.19
CA PHE A 17 -7.35 -5.31 0.93
C PHE A 17 -5.84 -5.52 0.93
N VAL A 18 -5.21 -5.49 -0.25
CA VAL A 18 -3.76 -5.69 -0.35
C VAL A 18 -2.98 -4.46 0.13
N TYR A 19 -3.50 -3.25 -0.07
CA TYR A 19 -2.86 -2.02 0.41
C TYR A 19 -2.79 -1.97 1.93
N VAL A 20 -3.94 -2.13 2.60
CA VAL A 20 -4.00 -2.09 4.07
C VAL A 20 -3.18 -3.26 4.62
N GLY A 21 -3.32 -4.44 4.01
CA GLY A 21 -2.49 -5.59 4.34
C GLY A 21 -1.00 -5.30 4.29
N GLY A 22 -0.51 -4.75 3.17
CA GLY A 22 0.90 -4.42 2.98
C GLY A 22 1.40 -3.34 3.94
N GLU A 23 0.64 -2.25 4.11
CA GLU A 23 0.98 -1.15 5.02
C GLU A 23 1.10 -1.63 6.48
N VAL A 24 0.10 -2.37 6.95
CA VAL A 24 0.10 -2.88 8.32
C VAL A 24 1.21 -3.91 8.50
N SER A 25 1.46 -4.75 7.50
CA SER A 25 2.57 -5.73 7.56
C SER A 25 3.92 -5.04 7.66
N ILE A 26 4.17 -4.00 6.85
CA ILE A 26 5.41 -3.22 6.96
C ILE A 26 5.51 -2.60 8.35
N GLY A 27 4.45 -1.93 8.83
CA GLY A 27 4.44 -1.27 10.14
C GLY A 27 4.65 -2.21 11.32
N SER A 28 4.02 -3.39 11.31
CA SER A 28 4.11 -4.39 12.38
C SER A 28 5.49 -5.06 12.45
N PHE A 29 6.13 -5.31 11.30
CA PHE A 29 7.44 -5.96 11.25
C PHE A 29 8.62 -4.97 11.27
N LEU A 30 8.37 -3.67 11.17
CA LEU A 30 9.38 -2.62 11.12
C LEU A 30 10.31 -2.61 12.35
N VAL A 31 9.75 -2.78 13.55
CA VAL A 31 10.54 -2.84 14.80
C VAL A 31 11.44 -4.07 14.80
N ASN A 32 10.86 -5.24 14.51
CA ASN A 32 11.60 -6.50 14.46
C ASN A 32 12.71 -6.46 13.40
N TYR A 33 12.44 -5.83 12.25
CA TYR A 33 13.42 -5.65 11.18
C TYR A 33 14.61 -4.79 11.61
N PHE A 34 14.37 -3.67 12.30
CA PHE A 34 15.46 -2.79 12.77
C PHE A 34 16.26 -3.37 13.94
N SER A 35 15.66 -4.27 14.71
CA SER A 35 16.35 -5.01 15.75
C SER A 35 17.23 -6.14 15.23
N GLN A 36 17.15 -6.50 13.94
CA GLN A 36 18.04 -7.52 13.38
C GLN A 36 19.50 -7.02 13.32
N PRO A 37 20.48 -7.89 13.65
CA PRO A 37 21.91 -7.56 13.63
C PRO A 37 22.42 -7.10 12.27
N GLU A 38 21.85 -7.64 11.19
CA GLU A 38 22.28 -7.39 9.81
C GLU A 38 21.82 -6.01 9.28
N ILE A 39 20.89 -5.35 9.98
CA ILE A 39 20.30 -4.09 9.52
C ILE A 39 20.70 -2.92 10.42
N GLY A 40 20.48 -3.05 11.72
CA GLY A 40 20.79 -1.98 12.65
C GLY A 40 21.28 -2.45 14.00
N GLY A 41 21.01 -3.71 14.38
CA GLY A 41 21.27 -4.21 15.73
C GLY A 41 20.69 -3.28 16.81
N LEU A 42 19.62 -2.56 16.49
CA LEU A 42 19.11 -1.49 17.33
C LEU A 42 18.24 -2.07 18.44
N THR A 43 18.37 -1.48 19.63
CA THR A 43 17.43 -1.77 20.72
C THR A 43 16.00 -1.41 20.29
N GLU A 44 15.02 -2.18 20.74
CA GLU A 44 13.61 -1.98 20.40
C GLU A 44 13.13 -0.54 20.67
N LYS A 45 13.65 0.09 21.73
CA LYS A 45 13.35 1.49 22.08
C LYS A 45 13.81 2.47 21.00
N VAL A 46 14.97 2.25 20.39
CA VAL A 46 15.48 3.08 19.31
C VAL A 46 14.73 2.77 18.01
N ALA A 47 14.47 1.49 17.72
CA ALA A 47 13.68 1.06 16.58
C ALA A 47 12.27 1.68 16.57
N ALA A 48 11.59 1.70 17.72
CA ALA A 48 10.29 2.35 17.88
C ALA A 48 10.33 3.85 17.57
N SER A 49 11.45 4.52 17.86
CA SER A 49 11.63 5.94 17.50
C SER A 49 11.70 6.11 15.97
N PHE A 50 12.31 5.17 15.25
CA PHE A 50 12.31 5.16 13.78
C PHE A 50 10.94 4.84 13.17
N VAL A 51 10.12 4.02 13.83
CA VAL A 51 8.72 3.80 13.43
C VAL A 51 7.93 5.12 13.47
N ALA A 52 8.18 5.98 14.46
CA ALA A 52 7.56 7.29 14.50
C ALA A 52 7.93 8.15 13.28
N PHE A 53 9.16 8.04 12.77
CA PHE A 53 9.56 8.68 11.51
C PHE A 53 8.87 8.08 10.29
N TYR A 54 8.62 6.77 10.25
CA TYR A 54 7.84 6.13 9.17
C TYR A 54 6.42 6.71 9.11
N TRP A 55 5.69 6.74 10.23
CA TRP A 55 4.33 7.28 10.28
C TRP A 55 4.31 8.82 10.14
N GLY A 56 5.32 9.52 10.66
CA GLY A 56 5.50 10.95 10.46
C GLY A 56 5.76 11.28 8.98
N GLY A 57 6.59 10.50 8.30
CA GLY A 57 6.81 10.58 6.87
C GLY A 57 5.53 10.33 6.07
N ALA A 58 4.72 9.35 6.48
CA ALA A 58 3.40 9.12 5.89
C ALA A 58 2.46 10.32 6.08
N MET A 59 2.48 10.98 7.25
CA MET A 59 1.69 12.19 7.50
C MET A 59 2.11 13.35 6.59
N VAL A 60 3.42 13.62 6.47
CA VAL A 60 3.94 14.65 5.56
C VAL A 60 3.61 14.31 4.11
N GLY A 61 3.75 13.04 3.74
CA GLY A 61 3.36 12.52 2.43
C GLY A 61 1.89 12.78 2.11
N ARG A 62 0.97 12.67 3.08
CA ARG A 62 -0.45 13.00 2.88
C ARG A 62 -0.67 14.47 2.54
N PHE A 63 0.04 15.40 3.18
CA PHE A 63 -0.11 16.83 2.88
C PHE A 63 0.37 17.18 1.48
N ILE A 64 1.59 16.73 1.12
CA ILE A 64 2.18 16.96 -0.19
C ILE A 64 1.36 16.25 -1.28
N GLY A 65 0.99 15.01 -1.00
CA GLY A 65 0.20 14.16 -1.85
C GLY A 65 -1.21 14.68 -2.13
N SER A 66 -1.89 15.21 -1.12
CA SER A 66 -3.19 15.86 -1.28
C SER A 66 -3.09 17.09 -2.21
N ALA A 67 -2.05 17.91 -2.05
CA ALA A 67 -1.81 19.04 -2.94
C ALA A 67 -1.49 18.59 -4.39
N LEU A 68 -0.78 17.48 -4.57
CA LEU A 68 -0.50 16.92 -5.89
C LEU A 68 -1.74 16.31 -6.55
N LEU A 69 -2.60 15.63 -5.79
CA LEU A 69 -3.86 15.06 -6.28
C LEU A 69 -4.84 16.12 -6.80
N GLN A 70 -4.72 17.38 -6.35
CA GLN A 70 -5.49 18.49 -6.91
C GLN A 70 -5.02 18.91 -8.31
N LYS A 71 -3.76 18.62 -8.69
CA LYS A 71 -3.13 19.07 -9.94
C LYS A 71 -2.85 17.94 -10.94
N VAL A 72 -2.79 16.70 -10.48
CA VAL A 72 -2.38 15.53 -11.27
C VAL A 72 -3.47 14.46 -11.25
N LYS A 73 -3.61 13.72 -12.35
CA LYS A 73 -4.55 12.58 -12.43
C LYS A 73 -4.23 11.51 -11.38
N THR A 74 -5.24 11.16 -10.57
CA THR A 74 -5.13 10.19 -9.45
C THR A 74 -4.52 8.85 -9.87
N GLY A 75 -4.93 8.28 -11.01
CA GLY A 75 -4.39 6.98 -11.47
C GLY A 75 -2.89 7.02 -11.79
N GLY A 76 -2.41 8.09 -12.43
CA GLY A 76 -0.99 8.24 -12.76
C GLY A 76 -0.13 8.44 -11.50
N LEU A 77 -0.60 9.27 -10.57
CA LEU A 77 0.12 9.51 -9.32
C LEU A 77 0.17 8.24 -8.45
N LEU A 78 -0.94 7.49 -8.37
CA LEU A 78 -0.99 6.20 -7.69
C LEU A 78 0.02 5.20 -8.28
N ALA A 79 0.10 5.12 -9.61
CA ALA A 79 1.05 4.23 -10.29
C ALA A 79 2.52 4.59 -9.97
N ILE A 80 2.86 5.88 -10.01
CA ILE A 80 4.22 6.36 -9.67
C ILE A 80 4.55 6.00 -8.22
N CYS A 81 3.65 6.29 -7.28
CA CYS A 81 3.86 5.97 -5.88
C CYS A 81 3.97 4.45 -5.65
N ALA A 82 3.17 3.63 -6.33
CA ALA A 82 3.23 2.17 -6.23
C ALA A 82 4.57 1.61 -6.73
N VAL A 83 5.09 2.12 -7.86
CA VAL A 83 6.41 1.74 -8.38
C VAL A 83 7.52 2.17 -7.42
N CYS A 84 7.48 3.41 -6.91
CA CYS A 84 8.45 3.90 -5.95
C CYS A 84 8.44 3.08 -4.66
N ALA A 85 7.26 2.78 -4.11
CA ALA A 85 7.13 1.96 -2.90
C ALA A 85 7.64 0.53 -3.13
N ALA A 86 7.23 -0.14 -4.22
CA ALA A 86 7.72 -1.47 -4.56
C ALA A 86 9.25 -1.48 -4.74
N GLY A 87 9.80 -0.49 -5.43
CA GLY A 87 11.24 -0.34 -5.62
C GLY A 87 11.99 -0.13 -4.31
N LEU A 88 11.47 0.71 -3.40
CA LEU A 88 12.08 0.93 -2.09
C LEU A 88 12.04 -0.30 -1.19
N VAL A 89 10.95 -1.06 -1.21
CA VAL A 89 10.87 -2.34 -0.49
C VAL A 89 11.86 -3.33 -1.09
N ALA A 90 11.95 -3.44 -2.42
CA ALA A 90 12.91 -4.32 -3.09
C ALA A 90 14.37 -3.92 -2.79
N VAL A 91 14.68 -2.62 -2.77
CA VAL A 91 16.00 -2.13 -2.35
C VAL A 91 16.26 -2.50 -0.90
N SER A 92 15.29 -2.34 -0.01
CA SER A 92 15.45 -2.77 1.39
C SER A 92 15.71 -4.27 1.50
N MET A 93 15.06 -5.11 0.69
CA MET A 93 15.28 -6.55 0.70
C MET A 93 16.67 -6.95 0.17
N LEU A 94 17.19 -6.22 -0.81
CA LEU A 94 18.49 -6.53 -1.44
C LEU A 94 19.67 -5.88 -0.73
N THR A 95 19.41 -4.97 0.21
CA THR A 95 20.45 -4.21 0.91
C THR A 95 20.36 -4.46 2.41
N THR A 96 21.45 -4.15 3.10
CA THR A 96 21.59 -4.31 4.55
C THR A 96 22.07 -3.00 5.17
N GLY A 97 22.07 -2.91 6.50
CA GLY A 97 22.50 -1.69 7.19
C GLY A 97 21.49 -0.53 7.14
N HIS A 98 22.02 0.69 7.31
CA HIS A 98 21.24 1.93 7.32
C HIS A 98 20.47 2.21 6.03
N LEU A 99 20.94 1.71 4.88
CA LEU A 99 20.29 1.93 3.60
C LEU A 99 18.95 1.19 3.53
N ALA A 100 18.87 -0.02 4.09
CA ALA A 100 17.62 -0.76 4.25
C ALA A 100 16.64 -0.03 5.19
N MET A 101 17.15 0.50 6.31
CA MET A 101 16.34 1.28 7.26
C MET A 101 15.69 2.50 6.60
N TYR A 102 16.50 3.35 5.96
CA TYR A 102 15.98 4.57 5.35
C TYR A 102 15.05 4.29 4.17
N SER A 103 15.30 3.22 3.42
CA SER A 103 14.43 2.80 2.31
C SER A 103 13.03 2.46 2.81
N ILE A 104 12.89 1.65 3.86
CA ILE A 104 11.57 1.32 4.44
C ILE A 104 10.89 2.54 5.05
N ILE A 105 11.63 3.44 5.72
CA ILE A 105 11.05 4.68 6.25
C ILE A 105 10.46 5.52 5.12
N LEU A 106 11.16 5.60 3.98
CA LEU A 106 10.71 6.34 2.80
C LEU A 106 9.50 5.69 2.13
N VAL A 107 9.30 4.37 2.25
CA VAL A 107 8.08 3.70 1.76
C VAL A 107 6.83 4.33 2.37
N GLY A 108 6.86 4.65 3.68
CA GLY A 108 5.73 5.29 4.37
C GLY A 108 5.30 6.60 3.73
N PHE A 109 6.25 7.38 3.20
CA PHE A 109 5.97 8.62 2.48
C PHE A 109 5.17 8.38 1.19
N PHE A 110 5.57 7.42 0.36
CA PHE A 110 4.87 7.09 -0.88
C PHE A 110 3.55 6.35 -0.65
N ASN A 111 3.45 5.59 0.43
CA ASN A 111 2.25 4.84 0.80
C ASN A 111 1.08 5.76 1.18
N SER A 112 1.39 6.95 1.70
CA SER A 112 0.46 7.92 2.28
C SER A 112 -0.79 8.25 1.45
N ILE A 113 -0.66 8.37 0.13
CA ILE A 113 -1.75 8.77 -0.79
C ILE A 113 -2.52 7.59 -1.38
N MET A 114 -2.04 6.37 -1.22
CA MET A 114 -2.56 5.24 -1.97
C MET A 114 -3.96 4.88 -1.51
N PHE A 115 -4.22 4.87 -0.19
CA PHE A 115 -5.56 4.59 0.35
C PHE A 115 -6.66 5.50 -0.26
N PRO A 116 -6.58 6.85 -0.13
CA PRO A 116 -7.62 7.71 -0.68
C PRO A 116 -7.68 7.63 -2.21
N SER A 117 -6.54 7.46 -2.90
CA SER A 117 -6.50 7.33 -4.35
C SER A 117 -7.22 6.07 -4.84
N ILE A 118 -6.95 4.92 -4.21
CA ILE A 118 -7.62 3.64 -4.52
C ILE A 118 -9.11 3.76 -4.24
N PHE A 119 -9.48 4.37 -3.11
CA PHE A 119 -10.87 4.56 -2.73
C PHE A 119 -11.63 5.42 -3.75
N THR A 120 -11.10 6.59 -4.10
CA THR A 120 -11.71 7.50 -5.09
C THR A 120 -11.82 6.85 -6.46
N LEU A 121 -10.82 6.09 -6.91
CA LEU A 121 -10.86 5.39 -8.19
C LEU A 121 -11.83 4.19 -8.19
N GLY A 122 -11.93 3.49 -7.06
CA GLY A 122 -12.80 2.32 -6.90
C GLY A 122 -14.29 2.66 -6.92
N ILE A 123 -14.68 3.81 -6.35
CA ILE A 123 -16.07 4.28 -6.33
C ILE A 123 -16.42 5.22 -7.50
N ALA A 124 -15.51 5.42 -8.45
CA ALA A 124 -15.74 6.27 -9.61
C ALA A 124 -16.95 5.77 -10.43
N GLU A 125 -17.84 6.69 -10.80
CA GLU A 125 -19.03 6.44 -11.64
C GLU A 125 -20.06 5.44 -11.08
N LEU A 126 -20.11 5.23 -9.75
CA LEU A 126 -21.12 4.37 -9.13
C LEU A 126 -22.50 5.03 -8.93
N GLY A 127 -22.56 6.37 -8.99
CA GLY A 127 -23.80 7.13 -8.82
C GLY A 127 -24.55 6.76 -7.52
N PRO A 128 -25.81 6.31 -7.57
CA PRO A 128 -26.58 5.95 -6.37
C PRO A 128 -26.02 4.74 -5.60
N LEU A 129 -25.20 3.89 -6.23
CA LEU A 129 -24.57 2.72 -5.60
C LEU A 129 -23.30 3.04 -4.81
N THR A 130 -22.89 4.31 -4.76
CA THR A 130 -21.65 4.74 -4.08
C THR A 130 -21.67 4.39 -2.59
N GLY A 131 -22.84 4.47 -1.94
CA GLY A 131 -23.00 4.09 -0.53
C GLY A 131 -22.65 2.63 -0.29
N ASP A 132 -23.32 1.72 -0.99
CA ASP A 132 -23.10 0.27 -0.85
C ASP A 132 -21.68 -0.14 -1.29
N GLY A 133 -21.17 0.46 -2.38
CA GLY A 133 -19.81 0.23 -2.86
C GLY A 133 -18.75 0.65 -1.84
N SER A 134 -18.91 1.82 -1.21
CA SER A 134 -18.01 2.29 -0.16
C SER A 134 -17.97 1.34 1.04
N GLY A 135 -19.12 0.73 1.40
CA GLY A 135 -19.21 -0.29 2.44
C GLY A 135 -18.36 -1.52 2.12
N ILE A 136 -18.40 -2.02 0.88
CA ILE A 136 -17.57 -3.16 0.45
C ILE A 136 -16.08 -2.82 0.52
N MET A 137 -15.68 -1.61 0.12
CA MET A 137 -14.29 -1.16 0.22
C MET A 137 -13.82 -1.07 1.67
N ILE A 138 -14.67 -0.62 2.59
CA ILE A 138 -14.37 -0.57 4.02
C ILE A 138 -14.26 -1.99 4.60
N MET A 139 -15.13 -2.92 4.21
CA MET A 139 -15.00 -4.33 4.63
C MET A 139 -13.67 -4.95 4.19
N ALA A 140 -13.15 -4.53 3.03
CA ALA A 140 -11.87 -5.01 2.52
C ALA A 140 -10.65 -4.62 3.40
N ILE A 141 -10.80 -3.65 4.31
CA ILE A 141 -9.75 -3.28 5.30
C ILE A 141 -9.35 -4.47 6.18
N VAL A 142 -10.19 -5.52 6.26
CA VAL A 142 -9.85 -6.81 6.91
C VAL A 142 -8.53 -7.43 6.41
N GLY A 143 -8.06 -7.06 5.21
CA GLY A 143 -6.73 -7.44 4.72
C GLY A 143 -5.59 -7.03 5.66
N GLY A 144 -5.76 -5.95 6.43
CA GLY A 144 -4.84 -5.52 7.48
C GLY A 144 -4.70 -6.48 8.66
N ALA A 145 -5.61 -7.44 8.84
CA ALA A 145 -5.46 -8.50 9.83
C ALA A 145 -4.92 -9.79 9.20
N ILE A 146 -5.28 -10.08 7.95
CA ILE A 146 -4.96 -11.34 7.27
C ILE A 146 -3.52 -11.34 6.73
N ILE A 147 -3.12 -10.28 6.02
CA ILE A 147 -1.81 -10.19 5.36
C ILE A 147 -0.65 -10.15 6.38
N PRO A 148 -0.73 -9.42 7.52
CA PRO A 148 0.37 -9.46 8.50
C PRO A 148 0.53 -10.83 9.17
N VAL A 149 -0.56 -11.56 9.40
CA VAL A 149 -0.50 -12.94 9.93
C VAL A 149 0.18 -13.86 8.92
N ALA A 150 -0.18 -13.74 7.64
CA ALA A 150 0.49 -14.48 6.57
C ALA A 150 1.99 -14.09 6.48
N GLN A 151 2.32 -12.81 6.60
CA GLN A 151 3.70 -12.35 6.61
C GLN A 151 4.48 -12.88 7.81
N GLY A 152 3.88 -12.92 9.00
CA GLY A 152 4.49 -13.49 10.20
C GLY A 152 4.83 -14.96 10.03
N TRP A 153 3.87 -15.74 9.51
CA TRP A 153 4.11 -17.14 9.21
C TRP A 153 5.25 -17.36 8.21
N ILE A 154 5.34 -16.50 7.18
CA ILE A 154 6.46 -16.51 6.22
C ILE A 154 7.77 -16.09 6.89
N ALA A 155 7.75 -15.04 7.73
CA ALA A 155 8.92 -14.54 8.42
C ALA A 155 9.54 -15.60 9.35
N ASP A 156 8.71 -16.43 9.98
CA ASP A 156 9.16 -17.54 10.83
C ASP A 156 9.89 -18.65 10.05
N HIS A 157 9.62 -18.80 8.74
CA HIS A 157 10.22 -19.85 7.90
C HIS A 157 11.39 -19.37 7.04
N ILE A 158 11.31 -18.15 6.50
CA ILE A 158 12.26 -17.63 5.49
C ILE A 158 13.08 -16.44 6.01
N GLY A 159 12.80 -15.98 7.23
CA GLY A 159 13.42 -14.81 7.85
C GLY A 159 12.73 -13.49 7.46
N ILE A 160 12.79 -12.52 8.37
CA ILE A 160 12.09 -11.23 8.24
C ILE A 160 12.56 -10.45 7.01
N HIS A 161 13.84 -10.58 6.62
CA HIS A 161 14.40 -9.88 5.46
C HIS A 161 13.71 -10.25 4.14
N HIS A 162 13.41 -11.54 3.95
CA HIS A 162 12.73 -12.02 2.75
C HIS A 162 11.20 -11.93 2.87
N ALA A 163 10.65 -11.84 4.08
CA ALA A 163 9.22 -11.70 4.33
C ALA A 163 8.62 -10.42 3.70
N PHE A 164 9.44 -9.38 3.49
CA PHE A 164 9.04 -8.15 2.77
C PHE A 164 8.69 -8.37 1.29
N PHE A 165 8.92 -9.56 0.73
CA PHE A 165 8.44 -9.92 -0.60
C PHE A 165 6.92 -9.80 -0.74
N LEU A 166 6.18 -10.09 0.33
CA LEU A 166 4.72 -10.08 0.32
C LEU A 166 4.16 -8.65 0.11
N PRO A 167 4.66 -7.60 0.81
CA PRO A 167 4.38 -6.20 0.47
C PRO A 167 4.72 -5.82 -0.97
N VAL A 168 5.80 -6.35 -1.55
CA VAL A 168 6.13 -6.09 -2.97
C VAL A 168 5.00 -6.60 -3.88
N ILE A 169 4.49 -7.81 -3.64
CA ILE A 169 3.34 -8.34 -4.40
C ILE A 169 2.11 -7.45 -4.22
N CYS A 170 1.84 -6.97 -3.00
CA CYS A 170 0.75 -6.05 -2.75
C CYS A 170 0.89 -4.76 -3.57
N TYR A 171 2.09 -4.17 -3.62
CA TYR A 171 2.34 -2.96 -4.43
C TYR A 171 2.26 -3.20 -5.93
N LEU A 172 2.66 -4.39 -6.42
CA LEU A 172 2.49 -4.76 -7.82
C LEU A 172 1.01 -4.85 -8.20
N TYR A 173 0.16 -5.37 -7.31
CA TYR A 173 -1.28 -5.35 -7.53
C TYR A 173 -1.83 -3.92 -7.56
N ILE A 174 -1.38 -3.04 -6.65
CA ILE A 174 -1.79 -1.63 -6.66
C ILE A 174 -1.37 -0.93 -7.95
N LEU A 175 -0.19 -1.25 -8.49
CA LEU A 175 0.26 -0.76 -9.78
C LEU A 175 -0.65 -1.24 -10.92
N TYR A 176 -1.02 -2.52 -10.93
CA TYR A 176 -1.99 -3.05 -11.88
C TYR A 176 -3.35 -2.33 -11.77
N PHE A 177 -3.82 -2.10 -10.53
CA PHE A 177 -5.03 -1.36 -10.28
C PHE A 177 -4.94 0.08 -10.83
N ALA A 178 -3.85 0.79 -10.57
CA ALA A 178 -3.66 2.17 -10.99
C ALA A 178 -3.62 2.35 -12.52
N LEU A 179 -3.08 1.37 -13.26
CA LEU A 179 -2.91 1.44 -14.72
C LEU A 179 -4.11 0.89 -15.51
N SER A 180 -4.73 -0.19 -15.01
CA SER A 180 -5.78 -0.90 -15.74
C SER A 180 -7.02 -1.21 -14.92
N GLY A 181 -6.88 -1.52 -13.63
CA GLY A 181 -8.01 -1.89 -12.76
C GLY A 181 -8.93 -0.72 -12.40
N SER A 182 -8.42 0.51 -12.41
CA SER A 182 -9.15 1.73 -12.03
C SER A 182 -10.01 2.33 -13.14
N LYS A 183 -10.07 1.70 -14.33
CA LYS A 183 -10.83 2.20 -15.48
C LYS A 183 -12.33 2.11 -15.19
N PRO A 184 -13.05 3.24 -15.18
CA PRO A 184 -14.50 3.25 -15.00
C PRO A 184 -15.21 2.56 -16.16
N ASN A 185 -16.50 2.23 -15.95
CA ASN A 185 -17.30 1.58 -16.99
C ASN A 185 -17.42 2.42 -18.26
N SER A 186 -17.49 3.76 -18.14
CA SER A 186 -17.52 4.65 -19.30
C SER A 186 -16.30 4.46 -20.22
N GLU A 187 -15.08 4.46 -19.65
CA GLU A 187 -13.84 4.26 -20.41
C GLU A 187 -13.64 2.81 -20.85
N ARG A 188 -14.17 1.85 -20.08
CA ARG A 188 -14.00 0.41 -20.34
C ARG A 188 -14.89 -0.09 -21.47
N TYR A 189 -16.11 0.43 -21.58
CA TYR A 189 -17.07 0.05 -22.63
C TYR A 189 -17.08 1.02 -23.83
N ALA A 190 -16.48 2.21 -23.74
CA ALA A 190 -16.30 3.11 -24.89
C ALA A 190 -15.30 2.62 -25.95
N LYS A 191 -14.59 1.51 -25.68
CA LYS A 191 -13.66 0.86 -26.62
C LYS A 191 -14.27 -0.34 -27.36
N VAL A 192 -15.57 -0.57 -27.22
CA VAL A 192 -16.31 -1.64 -27.92
C VAL A 192 -17.12 -1.05 -29.07
#